data_AF-A0A935MB83-F1
#
_entry.id   AF-A0A935MB83-F1
#
_cell.length_a   1.000
_cell.length_b   1.000
_cell.length_c   1.000
_cell.angle_alpha   90.00
_cell.angle_beta   90.00
_cell.angle_gamma   90.00
#
_symmetry.space_group_name_H-M   'P 1'
#
loop_
_entity.id
_entity.type
_entity.pdbx_description
1 polymer ?
#
loop_
_entity_poly.entity_id
_entity_poly.type
_entity_poly.pdbx_seq_one_letter_code
_entity_poly.pdbx_strand_id
1 'polypeptide(L)'
;MKILSIQSHVAFGHAGNSAAVFPLQRLGHDVYPVLTVTFSNHTGYGATRGPLIAPADVAEVILGVEERGAFAELDAVLSGYMGAETMGAVVLDAVDRVRAARSAAGRPAAVYCCDPVMGDVGRGFFVREGIPEFLRDSVVPSADVVTPNQFELEFLAGRTISTEADLLDAVAAVRATGPSTVLVTSVLTEQTPAGSIQMACVSDDGAWIVTTPMLDMAVRGGGDATAAIFLAHFLTEGPRVALSRTAASMYAVLEATHKGGFDEMRLIAEQDAIAHPVEVFEVRSLG
;
A
#
# COMPACT_ATOMS: atom_id res chain seq x y z
N MET A 1 6.06 -13.27 -9.60
CA MET A 1 6.96 -12.77 -8.53
C MET A 1 6.55 -13.37 -7.21
N LYS A 2 7.47 -13.47 -6.24
CA LYS A 2 7.20 -13.91 -4.86
C LYS A 2 7.25 -12.73 -3.91
N ILE A 3 6.22 -12.57 -3.06
CA ILE A 3 6.03 -11.38 -2.23
C ILE A 3 5.86 -11.79 -0.77
N LEU A 4 6.67 -11.22 0.12
CA LEU A 4 6.48 -11.32 1.57
C LEU A 4 5.59 -10.17 2.02
N SER A 5 4.39 -10.45 2.52
CA SER A 5 3.43 -9.41 2.93
C SER A 5 3.26 -9.40 4.45
N ILE A 6 3.82 -8.38 5.11
CA ILE A 6 3.83 -8.23 6.57
C ILE A 6 2.79 -7.18 6.97
N GLN A 7 1.58 -7.63 7.31
CA GLN A 7 0.43 -6.74 7.57
C GLN A 7 -0.55 -7.35 8.57
N SER A 8 -1.56 -6.58 8.97
CA SER A 8 -2.67 -7.07 9.80
C SER A 8 -3.51 -8.14 9.09
N HIS A 9 -4.21 -8.99 9.84
CA HIS A 9 -5.22 -9.89 9.29
C HIS A 9 -6.53 -9.80 10.07
N VAL A 10 -7.64 -9.83 9.34
CA VAL A 10 -9.01 -9.88 9.86
C VAL A 10 -9.76 -11.11 9.33
N ALA A 11 -10.54 -11.76 10.19
CA ALA A 11 -11.34 -12.93 9.82
C ALA A 11 -12.64 -12.58 9.07
N PHE A 12 -13.25 -11.44 9.42
CA PHE A 12 -14.42 -10.87 8.77
C PHE A 12 -14.05 -9.52 8.15
N GLY A 13 -14.39 -9.35 6.87
CA GLY A 13 -14.10 -8.15 6.11
C GLY A 13 -12.70 -8.10 5.51
N HIS A 14 -12.31 -6.92 5.04
CA HIS A 14 -11.08 -6.70 4.28
C HIS A 14 -10.24 -5.56 4.86
N ALA A 15 -9.12 -5.91 5.50
CA ALA A 15 -8.07 -4.99 5.94
C ALA A 15 -6.71 -5.72 6.08
N GLY A 16 -5.61 -5.01 5.82
CA GLY A 16 -4.26 -5.56 5.73
C GLY A 16 -4.15 -6.73 4.74
N ASN A 17 -3.55 -7.83 5.16
CA ASN A 17 -3.43 -9.06 4.38
C ASN A 17 -4.78 -9.64 3.93
N SER A 18 -5.88 -9.41 4.66
CA SER A 18 -7.22 -9.82 4.21
C SER A 18 -7.76 -8.98 3.04
N ALA A 19 -7.13 -7.84 2.73
CA ALA A 19 -7.38 -7.00 1.56
C ALA A 19 -6.25 -7.09 0.51
N ALA A 20 -5.01 -7.41 0.90
CA ALA A 20 -3.84 -7.39 0.02
C ALA A 20 -3.52 -8.77 -0.62
N VAL A 21 -3.63 -9.87 0.13
CA VAL A 21 -3.16 -11.19 -0.33
C VAL A 21 -3.94 -11.69 -1.54
N PHE A 22 -5.27 -11.60 -1.49
CA PHE A 22 -6.11 -12.10 -2.58
C PHE A 22 -5.87 -11.34 -3.89
N PRO A 23 -5.85 -9.99 -3.95
CA PRO A 23 -5.53 -9.29 -5.18
C PRO A 23 -4.16 -9.67 -5.77
N LEU A 24 -3.10 -9.75 -4.95
CA LEU A 24 -1.77 -10.19 -5.38
C LEU A 24 -1.80 -11.59 -6.00
N GLN A 25 -2.47 -12.54 -5.33
CA GLN A 25 -2.62 -13.91 -5.84
C GLN A 25 -3.45 -13.96 -7.12
N ARG A 26 -4.54 -13.19 -7.19
CA ARG A 26 -5.41 -13.12 -8.36
C ARG A 26 -4.71 -12.54 -9.58
N LEU A 27 -3.72 -11.68 -9.37
CA LEU A 27 -2.81 -11.12 -10.36
C LEU A 27 -1.61 -12.03 -10.70
N GLY A 28 -1.54 -13.24 -10.12
CA GLY A 28 -0.56 -14.27 -10.49
C GLY A 28 0.74 -14.24 -9.69
N HIS A 29 0.76 -13.60 -8.51
CA HIS A 29 1.91 -13.59 -7.63
C HIS A 29 1.79 -14.62 -6.50
N ASP A 30 2.92 -15.25 -6.15
CA ASP A 30 3.01 -16.03 -4.92
C ASP A 30 3.14 -15.08 -3.73
N VAL A 31 2.34 -15.29 -2.69
CA VAL A 31 2.31 -14.41 -1.51
C VAL A 31 2.57 -15.22 -0.25
N TYR A 32 3.52 -14.78 0.56
CA TYR A 32 3.83 -15.31 1.89
C TYR A 32 3.33 -14.31 2.93
N PRO A 33 2.10 -14.46 3.45
CA PRO A 33 1.55 -13.53 4.42
C PRO A 33 2.14 -13.79 5.82
N VAL A 34 2.68 -12.74 6.43
CA VAL A 34 3.08 -12.71 7.84
C VAL A 34 2.14 -11.74 8.57
N LEU A 35 1.51 -12.21 9.65
CA LEU A 35 0.39 -11.51 10.26
C LEU A 35 0.84 -10.74 11.50
N THR A 36 0.60 -9.44 11.55
CA THR A 36 0.92 -8.60 12.72
C THR A 36 -0.20 -8.58 13.77
N VAL A 37 -1.43 -8.87 13.35
CA VAL A 37 -2.59 -9.12 14.22
C VAL A 37 -3.43 -10.24 13.62
N THR A 38 -4.24 -10.90 14.44
CA THR A 38 -5.31 -11.78 13.98
C THR A 38 -6.62 -11.37 14.63
N PHE A 39 -7.32 -10.45 14.00
CA PHE A 39 -8.54 -9.85 14.54
C PHE A 39 -9.81 -10.46 13.94
N SER A 40 -10.93 -10.32 14.65
CA SER A 40 -12.24 -10.70 14.15
C SER A 40 -12.66 -9.85 12.97
N ASN A 41 -12.41 -8.53 13.03
CA ASN A 41 -12.82 -7.53 12.04
C ASN A 41 -11.93 -6.29 12.17
N HIS A 42 -11.98 -5.39 11.19
CA HIS A 42 -11.21 -4.14 11.25
C HIS A 42 -11.70 -3.22 12.38
N THR A 43 -10.84 -2.32 12.86
CA THR A 43 -11.12 -1.41 13.98
C THR A 43 -12.23 -0.40 13.70
N GLY A 44 -12.57 -0.17 12.42
CA GLY A 44 -13.67 0.69 12.00
C GLY A 44 -15.07 0.28 12.51
N TYR A 45 -15.26 -0.95 13.00
CA TYR A 45 -16.52 -1.39 13.65
C TYR A 45 -16.66 -0.91 15.10
N GLY A 46 -15.66 -0.24 15.66
CA GLY A 46 -15.65 0.26 17.05
C GLY A 46 -15.25 -0.76 18.11
N ALA A 47 -15.39 -2.05 17.84
CA ALA A 47 -14.87 -3.13 18.69
C ALA A 47 -14.28 -4.26 17.83
N THR A 48 -13.23 -4.91 18.34
CA THR A 48 -12.63 -6.09 17.72
C THR A 48 -12.17 -7.08 18.78
N ARG A 49 -12.05 -8.36 18.41
CA ARG A 49 -11.48 -9.43 19.24
C ARG A 49 -10.28 -10.04 18.53
N GLY A 50 -9.41 -10.69 19.30
CA GLY A 50 -8.24 -11.40 18.79
C GLY A 50 -6.92 -10.74 19.20
N PRO A 51 -5.79 -11.44 19.03
CA PRO A 51 -4.50 -10.98 19.52
C PRO A 51 -3.83 -9.97 18.56
N LEU A 52 -3.14 -9.01 19.17
CA LEU A 52 -1.94 -8.40 18.57
C LEU A 52 -0.82 -9.43 18.70
N ILE A 53 -0.13 -9.74 17.60
CA ILE A 53 1.00 -10.69 17.63
C ILE A 53 2.23 -9.93 18.12
N ALA A 54 2.97 -10.51 19.07
CA ALA A 54 4.16 -9.84 19.59
C ALA A 54 5.21 -9.71 18.46
N PRO A 55 5.95 -8.59 18.39
CA PRO A 55 7.01 -8.43 17.38
C PRO A 55 8.02 -9.59 17.34
N ALA A 56 8.35 -10.16 18.51
CA ALA A 56 9.22 -11.33 18.58
C ALA A 56 8.61 -12.57 17.90
N ASP A 57 7.31 -12.82 18.08
CA ASP A 57 6.63 -13.94 17.42
C ASP A 57 6.54 -13.72 15.89
N VAL A 58 6.34 -12.47 15.44
CA VAL A 58 6.42 -12.12 14.02
C VAL A 58 7.82 -12.38 13.46
N ALA A 59 8.86 -12.00 14.20
CA ALA A 59 10.25 -12.26 13.81
C ALA A 59 10.55 -13.77 13.70
N GLU A 60 10.03 -14.61 14.59
CA GLU A 60 10.16 -16.07 14.52
C GLU A 60 9.49 -16.66 13.27
N VAL A 61 8.30 -16.16 12.89
CA VAL A 61 7.65 -16.57 11.64
C VAL A 61 8.50 -16.19 10.42
N ILE A 62 9.05 -14.97 10.40
CA ILE A 62 9.93 -14.49 9.33
C ILE A 62 11.21 -15.33 9.25
N LEU A 63 11.81 -15.66 10.41
CA LEU A 63 12.96 -16.56 10.48
C LEU A 63 12.61 -17.94 9.91
N GLY A 64 11.45 -18.50 10.25
CA GLY A 64 11.00 -19.77 9.67
C GLY A 64 10.87 -19.72 8.14
N VAL A 65 10.41 -18.59 7.58
CA VAL A 65 10.37 -18.37 6.12
C VAL A 65 11.79 -18.34 5.52
N GLU A 66 12.72 -17.64 6.17
CA GLU A 66 14.13 -17.59 5.77
C GLU A 66 14.77 -19.00 5.77
N GLU A 67 14.57 -19.77 6.84
CA GLU A 67 15.12 -21.12 7.01
C GLU A 67 14.57 -22.15 6.03
N ARG A 68 13.51 -21.84 5.27
CA ARG A 68 13.03 -22.65 4.14
C ARG A 68 13.63 -22.23 2.80
N GLY A 69 14.58 -21.28 2.81
CA GLY A 69 15.29 -20.80 1.62
C GLY A 69 14.50 -19.77 0.81
N ALA A 70 13.42 -19.21 1.35
CA ALA A 70 12.55 -18.31 0.60
C ALA A 70 13.18 -16.94 0.33
N PHE A 71 14.10 -16.46 1.17
CA PHE A 71 14.60 -15.07 1.11
C PHE A 71 15.33 -14.73 -0.19
N ALA A 72 16.15 -15.66 -0.71
CA ALA A 72 16.82 -15.47 -2.00
C ALA A 72 15.83 -15.44 -3.19
N GLU A 73 14.60 -15.89 -2.99
CA GLU A 73 13.56 -15.99 -4.01
C GLU A 73 12.54 -14.85 -3.96
N LEU A 74 12.44 -14.12 -2.84
CA LEU A 74 11.46 -13.06 -2.62
C LEU A 74 11.75 -11.84 -3.48
N ASP A 75 10.90 -11.49 -4.44
CA ASP A 75 11.13 -10.34 -5.33
C ASP A 75 10.67 -9.02 -4.71
N ALA A 76 9.77 -9.08 -3.72
CA ALA A 76 9.34 -7.91 -2.98
C ALA A 76 8.96 -8.21 -1.53
N VAL A 77 9.02 -7.18 -0.70
CA VAL A 77 8.41 -7.09 0.63
C VAL A 77 7.35 -6.01 0.59
N LEU A 78 6.16 -6.29 1.12
CA LEU A 78 5.06 -5.34 1.26
C LEU A 78 4.72 -5.19 2.74
N SER A 79 4.70 -3.94 3.23
CA SER A 79 4.22 -3.63 4.58
C SER A 79 3.10 -2.62 4.56
N GLY A 80 2.22 -2.69 5.55
CA GLY A 80 1.16 -1.72 5.83
C GLY A 80 1.17 -1.32 7.30
N TYR A 81 0.01 -1.32 7.95
CA TYR A 81 -0.12 -0.97 9.36
C TYR A 81 0.84 -1.76 10.29
N MET A 82 1.74 -1.05 10.97
CA MET A 82 2.75 -1.64 11.87
C MET A 82 2.36 -1.58 13.36
N GLY A 83 1.60 -0.58 13.80
CA GLY A 83 1.05 -0.46 15.16
C GLY A 83 2.04 -0.22 16.32
N ALA A 84 3.35 -0.42 16.11
CA ALA A 84 4.42 -0.16 17.08
C ALA A 84 5.78 0.01 16.37
N GLU A 85 6.68 0.85 16.90
CA GLU A 85 8.05 1.02 16.37
C GLU A 85 8.82 -0.30 16.36
N THR A 86 8.65 -1.12 17.40
CA THR A 86 9.25 -2.46 17.49
C THR A 86 8.81 -3.39 16.37
N MET A 87 7.58 -3.24 15.87
CA MET A 87 7.11 -4.03 14.71
C MET A 87 7.77 -3.53 13.43
N GLY A 88 7.92 -2.20 13.29
CA GLY A 88 8.64 -1.64 12.16
C GLY A 88 10.10 -2.03 12.10
N ALA A 89 10.79 -2.12 13.25
CA ALA A 89 12.15 -2.66 13.32
C ALA A 89 12.24 -4.11 12.80
N VAL A 90 11.25 -4.96 13.12
CA VAL A 90 11.15 -6.33 12.59
C VAL A 90 10.94 -6.34 11.07
N VAL A 91 10.14 -5.42 10.53
CA VAL A 91 9.94 -5.27 9.08
C VAL A 91 11.24 -4.85 8.40
N LEU A 92 11.94 -3.84 8.92
CA LEU A 92 13.20 -3.35 8.35
C LEU A 92 14.29 -4.42 8.37
N ASP A 93 14.43 -5.15 9.47
CA ASP A 93 15.34 -6.30 9.56
C ASP A 93 15.02 -7.38 8.52
N ALA A 94 13.74 -7.68 8.29
CA ALA A 94 13.32 -8.62 7.26
C ALA A 94 13.68 -8.14 5.85
N VAL A 95 13.47 -6.84 5.55
CA VAL A 95 13.85 -6.23 4.27
C VAL A 95 15.35 -6.35 4.02
N ASP A 96 16.17 -6.02 5.02
CA ASP A 96 17.63 -6.09 4.91
C ASP A 96 18.12 -7.53 4.69
N ARG A 97 17.59 -8.49 5.44
CA ARG A 97 17.92 -9.92 5.27
C ARG A 97 17.49 -10.47 3.90
N VAL A 98 16.31 -10.08 3.41
CA VAL A 98 15.85 -10.47 2.06
C VAL A 98 16.80 -9.91 0.99
N ARG A 99 17.14 -8.61 1.07
CA ARG A 99 18.08 -7.98 0.12
C ARG A 99 19.46 -8.64 0.19
N ALA A 100 19.97 -8.94 1.38
CA ALA A 100 21.25 -9.63 1.58
C ALA A 100 21.25 -11.03 0.96
N ALA A 101 20.20 -11.83 1.21
CA ALA A 101 20.07 -13.18 0.65
C ALA A 101 20.01 -13.17 -0.88
N ARG A 102 19.30 -12.21 -1.48
CA ARG A 102 19.26 -12.04 -2.94
C ARG A 102 20.59 -11.63 -3.53
N SER A 103 21.27 -10.69 -2.89
CA SER A 103 22.61 -10.26 -3.28
C SER A 103 23.59 -11.45 -3.27
N ALA A 104 23.56 -12.26 -2.21
CA ALA A 104 24.38 -13.47 -2.09
C ALA A 104 24.07 -14.51 -3.19
N ALA A 105 22.83 -14.55 -3.67
CA ALA A 105 22.39 -15.39 -4.79
C ALA A 105 22.62 -14.76 -6.17
N GLY A 106 23.25 -13.58 -6.27
CA GLY A 106 23.50 -12.88 -7.54
C GLY A 106 22.23 -12.33 -8.21
N ARG A 107 21.18 -12.06 -7.45
CA ARG A 107 19.89 -11.56 -7.94
C ARG A 107 19.74 -10.05 -7.69
N PRO A 108 18.93 -9.34 -8.50
CA PRO A 108 18.56 -7.96 -8.22
C PRO A 108 17.94 -7.82 -6.82
N ALA A 109 18.15 -6.68 -6.16
CA ALA A 109 17.56 -6.40 -4.85
C ALA A 109 16.03 -6.57 -4.89
N ALA A 110 15.46 -7.05 -3.78
CA ALA A 110 14.01 -7.07 -3.64
C ALA A 110 13.47 -5.65 -3.49
N VAL A 111 12.31 -5.39 -4.09
CA VAL A 111 11.57 -4.13 -3.91
C VAL A 111 10.93 -4.12 -2.53
N TYR A 112 11.17 -3.08 -1.75
CA TYR A 112 10.39 -2.81 -0.54
C TYR A 112 9.30 -1.77 -0.84
N CYS A 113 8.04 -2.21 -0.77
CA CYS A 113 6.86 -1.36 -0.87
C CYS A 113 6.27 -1.12 0.52
N CYS A 114 6.20 0.14 0.94
CA CYS A 114 5.64 0.53 2.23
C CYS A 114 4.36 1.35 2.01
N ASP A 115 3.24 0.86 2.51
CA ASP A 115 2.05 1.67 2.76
C ASP A 115 2.19 2.30 4.16
N PRO A 116 2.46 3.63 4.27
CA PRO A 116 2.81 4.29 5.52
C PRO A 116 1.55 4.62 6.36
N VAL A 117 0.73 3.61 6.62
CA VAL A 117 -0.59 3.74 7.25
C VAL A 117 -0.51 4.43 8.61
N MET A 118 -0.91 5.70 8.67
CA MET A 118 -0.86 6.50 9.91
C MET A 118 -2.05 7.43 10.10
N GLY A 119 -2.69 7.88 9.03
CA GLY A 119 -3.73 8.89 9.14
C GLY A 119 -4.53 9.06 7.86
N ASP A 120 -5.58 9.86 7.94
CA ASP A 120 -6.47 10.10 6.80
C ASP A 120 -7.09 11.50 6.91
N VAL A 121 -7.47 12.06 5.76
CA VAL A 121 -8.10 13.38 5.66
C VAL A 121 -9.40 13.38 6.49
N GLY A 122 -9.57 14.39 7.34
CA GLY A 122 -10.73 14.52 8.22
C GLY A 122 -10.73 13.61 9.47
N ARG A 123 -9.90 12.56 9.50
CA ARG A 123 -9.74 11.68 10.68
C ARG A 123 -8.49 12.02 11.51
N GLY A 124 -7.46 12.57 10.87
CA GLY A 124 -6.16 12.79 11.48
C GLY A 124 -5.42 11.48 11.72
N PHE A 125 -4.42 11.50 12.61
CA PHE A 125 -3.69 10.31 13.00
C PHE A 125 -4.56 9.34 13.80
N PHE A 126 -4.54 8.06 13.42
CA PHE A 126 -5.20 6.98 14.16
C PHE A 126 -4.21 5.93 14.68
N VAL A 127 -2.91 6.16 14.51
CA VAL A 127 -1.81 5.40 15.13
C VAL A 127 -1.39 6.03 16.45
N ARG A 128 -0.55 5.32 17.21
CA ARG A 128 0.02 5.82 18.46
C ARG A 128 1.03 6.95 18.17
N GLU A 129 1.23 7.81 19.17
CA GLU A 129 2.31 8.82 19.17
C GLU A 129 3.67 8.17 18.89
N GLY A 130 4.54 8.85 18.13
CA GLY A 130 5.86 8.36 17.70
C GLY A 130 5.84 7.52 16.42
N ILE A 131 4.72 6.87 16.08
CA ILE A 131 4.62 6.05 14.85
C ILE A 131 4.75 6.88 13.57
N PRO A 132 4.08 8.03 13.42
CA PRO A 132 4.26 8.87 12.23
C PRO A 132 5.73 9.27 12.04
N GLU A 133 6.41 9.73 13.09
CA GLU A 133 7.81 10.13 13.06
C GLU A 133 8.72 8.94 12.71
N PHE A 134 8.49 7.79 13.32
CA PHE A 134 9.24 6.56 13.01
C PHE A 134 9.04 6.12 11.54
N LEU A 135 7.82 6.20 11.01
CA LEU A 135 7.55 5.94 9.60
C LEU A 135 8.34 6.91 8.71
N ARG A 136 8.29 8.22 9.00
CA ARG A 136 8.99 9.26 8.24
C ARG A 136 10.52 9.11 8.28
N ASP A 137 11.07 8.84 9.47
CA ASP A 137 12.51 8.96 9.71
C ASP A 137 13.26 7.62 9.54
N SER A 138 12.57 6.48 9.57
CA SER A 138 13.21 5.15 9.50
C SER A 138 12.63 4.24 8.40
N VAL A 139 11.30 4.19 8.26
CA VAL A 139 10.67 3.23 7.34
C VAL A 139 10.67 3.74 5.90
N VAL A 140 10.14 4.93 5.67
CA VAL A 140 10.05 5.55 4.34
C VAL A 140 11.43 5.68 3.68
N PRO A 141 12.50 6.11 4.37
CA PRO A 141 13.85 6.16 3.79
C PRO A 141 14.40 4.81 3.33
N SER A 142 13.89 3.69 3.87
CA SER A 142 14.33 2.34 3.53
C SER A 142 13.57 1.71 2.35
N ALA A 143 12.42 2.30 1.98
CA ALA A 143 11.51 1.81 0.96
C ALA A 143 11.92 2.25 -0.45
N ASP A 144 11.63 1.39 -1.44
CA ASP A 144 11.80 1.72 -2.86
C ASP A 144 10.50 2.36 -3.42
N VAL A 145 9.36 1.87 -2.93
CA VAL A 145 8.01 2.33 -3.28
C VAL A 145 7.27 2.71 -2.01
N VAL A 146 6.63 3.87 -1.99
CA VAL A 146 5.70 4.25 -0.92
C VAL A 146 4.33 4.61 -1.46
N THR A 147 3.27 4.30 -0.71
CA THR A 147 1.87 4.46 -1.16
C THR A 147 1.01 5.37 -0.26
N PRO A 148 1.46 6.58 0.12
CA PRO A 148 0.71 7.43 1.04
C PRO A 148 -0.61 7.93 0.43
N ASN A 149 -1.60 8.22 1.28
CA ASN A 149 -2.68 9.15 0.90
C ASN A 149 -2.23 10.62 1.03
N GLN A 150 -3.06 11.59 0.65
CA GLN A 150 -2.70 13.01 0.75
C GLN A 150 -2.29 13.44 2.16
N PHE A 151 -3.04 13.06 3.20
CA PHE A 151 -2.73 13.46 4.58
C PHE A 151 -1.36 12.93 5.01
N GLU A 152 -1.08 11.67 4.66
CA GLU A 152 0.19 11.02 4.96
C GLU A 152 1.34 11.66 4.19
N LEU A 153 1.14 11.97 2.91
CA LEU A 153 2.13 12.65 2.08
C LEU A 153 2.44 14.05 2.60
N GLU A 154 1.43 14.82 3.01
CA GLU A 154 1.62 16.16 3.59
C GLU A 154 2.46 16.10 4.87
N PHE A 155 2.22 15.10 5.73
CA PHE A 155 3.03 14.87 6.92
C PHE A 155 4.47 14.46 6.57
N LEU A 156 4.65 13.51 5.66
CA LEU A 156 5.97 13.02 5.24
C LEU A 156 6.81 14.13 4.59
N ALA A 157 6.18 14.97 3.77
CA ALA A 157 6.84 16.09 3.09
C ALA A 157 6.99 17.34 3.98
N GLY A 158 6.21 17.44 5.07
CA GLY A 158 6.13 18.62 5.92
C GLY A 158 5.52 19.84 5.22
N ARG A 159 4.58 19.63 4.28
CA ARG A 159 4.00 20.66 3.42
C ARG A 159 2.54 20.35 3.10
N THR A 160 1.74 21.36 2.85
CA THR A 160 0.34 21.21 2.38
C THR A 160 0.27 21.06 0.87
N ILE A 161 -0.71 20.32 0.38
CA ILE A 161 -0.95 20.10 -1.05
C ILE A 161 -2.29 20.74 -1.41
N SER A 162 -2.26 21.75 -2.29
CA SER A 162 -3.46 22.38 -2.83
C SER A 162 -3.51 22.35 -4.36
N THR A 163 -2.35 22.30 -5.02
CA THR A 163 -2.24 22.26 -6.48
C THR A 163 -1.47 21.03 -6.97
N GLU A 164 -1.57 20.72 -8.26
CA GLU A 164 -0.72 19.69 -8.90
C GLU A 164 0.78 20.00 -8.76
N ALA A 165 1.17 21.29 -8.71
CA ALA A 165 2.55 21.68 -8.46
C ALA A 165 2.99 21.34 -7.02
N ASP A 166 2.16 21.63 -6.03
CA ASP A 166 2.44 21.26 -4.63
C ASP A 166 2.55 19.75 -4.45
N LEU A 167 1.70 19.00 -5.17
CA LEU A 167 1.76 17.54 -5.20
C LEU A 167 3.13 17.05 -5.70
N LEU A 168 3.62 17.59 -6.83
CA LEU A 168 4.94 17.25 -7.35
C LEU A 168 6.06 17.63 -6.38
N ASP A 169 5.99 18.81 -5.76
CA ASP A 169 6.98 19.26 -4.78
C ASP A 169 6.99 18.40 -3.50
N ALA A 170 5.82 18.00 -3.00
CA ALA A 170 5.69 17.12 -1.85
C ALA A 170 6.23 15.73 -2.15
N VAL A 171 5.90 15.17 -3.31
CA VAL A 171 6.45 13.89 -3.75
C VAL A 171 7.96 13.96 -3.94
N ALA A 172 8.49 15.04 -4.54
CA ALA A 172 9.93 15.23 -4.67
C ALA A 172 10.65 15.30 -3.31
N ALA A 173 10.05 15.95 -2.31
CA ALA A 173 10.58 15.99 -0.95
C ALA A 173 10.65 14.59 -0.31
N VAL A 174 9.62 13.75 -0.49
CA VAL A 174 9.62 12.36 0.00
C VAL A 174 10.65 11.50 -0.76
N ARG A 175 10.71 11.59 -2.08
CA ARG A 175 11.69 10.84 -2.90
C ARG A 175 13.14 11.15 -2.53
N ALA A 176 13.42 12.39 -2.14
CA ALA A 176 14.75 12.80 -1.68
C ALA A 176 15.21 12.09 -0.39
N THR A 177 14.30 11.42 0.33
CA THR A 177 14.62 10.65 1.54
C THR A 177 14.98 9.18 1.28
N GLY A 178 14.64 8.64 0.11
CA GLY A 178 14.90 7.22 -0.21
C GLY A 178 14.08 6.69 -1.39
N PRO A 179 12.73 6.71 -1.35
CA PRO A 179 11.90 6.05 -2.35
C PRO A 179 12.12 6.57 -3.76
N SER A 180 12.32 5.67 -4.73
CA SER A 180 12.36 6.04 -6.14
C SER A 180 10.96 6.25 -6.70
N THR A 181 9.94 5.63 -6.13
CA THR A 181 8.54 5.71 -6.60
C THR A 181 7.58 6.06 -5.46
N VAL A 182 6.66 6.98 -5.72
CA VAL A 182 5.59 7.38 -4.80
C VAL A 182 4.25 7.26 -5.51
N LEU A 183 3.37 6.40 -5.00
CA LEU A 183 1.96 6.34 -5.39
C LEU A 183 1.13 7.11 -4.35
N VAL A 184 0.61 8.26 -4.74
CA VAL A 184 -0.35 9.00 -3.93
C VAL A 184 -1.73 8.39 -4.16
N THR A 185 -2.20 7.61 -3.18
CA THR A 185 -3.37 6.73 -3.31
C THR A 185 -4.68 7.50 -3.43
N SER A 186 -4.72 8.69 -2.84
CA SER A 186 -5.80 9.67 -2.99
C SER A 186 -5.27 11.08 -2.80
N VAL A 187 -5.66 12.00 -3.69
CA VAL A 187 -5.36 13.42 -3.60
C VAL A 187 -6.47 14.27 -4.20
N LEU A 188 -6.72 15.42 -3.58
CA LEU A 188 -7.57 16.49 -4.08
C LEU A 188 -6.72 17.74 -4.25
N THR A 189 -6.77 18.31 -5.45
CA THR A 189 -6.13 19.57 -5.83
C THR A 189 -7.20 20.54 -6.34
N GLU A 190 -6.86 21.82 -6.49
CA GLU A 190 -7.71 22.82 -7.13
C GLU A 190 -8.08 22.43 -8.58
N GLN A 191 -7.24 21.63 -9.23
CA GLN A 191 -7.44 21.11 -10.57
C GLN A 191 -8.36 19.87 -10.59
N THR A 192 -8.66 19.27 -9.44
CA THR A 192 -9.55 18.10 -9.36
C THR A 192 -10.99 18.52 -9.69
N PRO A 193 -11.64 17.91 -10.71
CA PRO A 193 -13.04 18.19 -11.01
C PRO A 193 -13.97 17.90 -9.83
N ALA A 194 -15.05 18.69 -9.70
CA ALA A 194 -16.04 18.46 -8.65
C ALA A 194 -16.65 17.04 -8.75
N GLY A 195 -16.78 16.36 -7.61
CA GLY A 195 -17.29 14.98 -7.56
C GLY A 195 -16.30 13.92 -8.08
N SER A 196 -15.01 14.25 -8.12
CA SER A 196 -13.94 13.31 -8.51
C SER A 196 -12.84 13.25 -7.47
N ILE A 197 -12.01 12.22 -7.57
CA ILE A 197 -10.81 12.01 -6.76
C ILE A 197 -9.66 11.57 -7.68
N GLN A 198 -8.42 11.86 -7.28
CA GLN A 198 -7.26 11.54 -8.09
C GLN A 198 -6.32 10.58 -7.38
N MET A 199 -5.65 9.76 -8.18
CA MET A 199 -4.49 8.96 -7.78
C MET A 199 -3.31 9.40 -8.65
N ALA A 200 -2.13 9.56 -8.07
CA ALA A 200 -0.94 10.01 -8.79
C ALA A 200 0.23 9.06 -8.54
N CYS A 201 1.06 8.83 -9.56
CA CYS A 201 2.30 8.06 -9.43
C CYS A 201 3.45 8.89 -9.99
N VAL A 202 4.50 9.07 -9.20
CA VAL A 202 5.75 9.72 -9.63
C VAL A 202 6.90 8.76 -9.40
N SER A 203 7.74 8.61 -10.42
CA SER A 203 8.91 7.71 -10.43
C SER A 203 10.03 8.34 -11.25
N ASP A 204 11.15 7.63 -11.41
CA ASP A 204 12.21 8.03 -12.34
C ASP A 204 11.75 8.04 -13.80
N ASP A 205 10.71 7.28 -14.13
CA ASP A 205 10.18 7.16 -15.50
C ASP A 205 9.21 8.31 -15.85
N GLY A 206 8.75 9.07 -14.87
CA GLY A 206 7.81 10.17 -15.07
C GLY A 206 6.80 10.36 -13.93
N ALA A 207 5.89 11.31 -14.16
CA ALA A 207 4.83 11.69 -13.24
C ALA A 207 3.47 11.63 -13.94
N TRP A 208 2.54 10.86 -13.38
CA TRP A 208 1.22 10.65 -13.96
C TRP A 208 0.12 10.79 -12.93
N ILE A 209 -1.07 11.17 -13.40
CA ILE A 209 -2.27 11.29 -12.59
C ILE A 209 -3.46 10.67 -13.33
N VAL A 210 -4.34 10.03 -12.58
CA VAL A 210 -5.60 9.46 -13.07
C VAL A 210 -6.73 10.00 -12.21
N THR A 211 -7.84 10.35 -12.85
CA THR A 211 -9.01 10.92 -12.18
C THR A 211 -10.18 9.93 -12.29
N THR A 212 -10.82 9.63 -11.17
CA THR A 212 -12.01 8.78 -11.12
C THR A 212 -13.17 9.54 -10.45
N PRO A 213 -14.43 9.16 -10.71
CA PRO A 213 -15.54 9.65 -9.92
C PRO A 213 -15.36 9.33 -8.43
N MET A 214 -15.65 10.31 -7.57
CA MET A 214 -15.65 10.11 -6.13
C MET A 214 -16.97 9.45 -5.72
N LEU A 215 -16.86 8.32 -5.05
CA LEU A 215 -18.02 7.60 -4.50
C LEU A 215 -18.25 8.06 -3.06
N ASP A 216 -19.48 8.40 -2.72
CA ASP A 216 -19.86 8.81 -1.37
C ASP A 216 -19.99 7.59 -0.45
N MET A 217 -18.85 7.08 0.00
CA MET A 217 -18.78 5.93 0.91
C MET A 217 -17.53 5.98 1.79
N ALA A 218 -17.62 5.38 2.97
CA ALA A 218 -16.45 5.09 3.78
C ALA A 218 -15.89 3.72 3.39
N VAL A 219 -14.60 3.66 3.06
CA VAL A 219 -13.91 2.41 2.73
C VAL A 219 -12.94 2.07 3.85
N ARG A 220 -12.82 0.77 4.17
CA ARG A 220 -11.78 0.21 5.03
C ARG A 220 -11.01 -0.82 4.21
N GLY A 221 -9.69 -0.86 4.39
CA GLY A 221 -8.79 -1.70 3.59
C GLY A 221 -8.55 -1.23 2.15
N GLY A 222 -9.11 -0.09 1.74
CA GLY A 222 -8.92 0.44 0.39
C GLY A 222 -7.47 0.77 0.06
N GLY A 223 -6.74 1.35 1.02
CA GLY A 223 -5.28 1.59 0.92
C GLY A 223 -4.50 0.30 0.77
N ASP A 224 -4.77 -0.69 1.63
CA ASP A 224 -4.11 -2.00 1.59
C ASP A 224 -4.28 -2.70 0.22
N ALA A 225 -5.51 -2.71 -0.32
CA ALA A 225 -5.79 -3.28 -1.64
C ALA A 225 -5.14 -2.48 -2.77
N THR A 226 -5.15 -1.14 -2.67
CA THR A 226 -4.50 -0.24 -3.64
C THR A 226 -2.99 -0.49 -3.70
N ALA A 227 -2.32 -0.53 -2.55
CA ALA A 227 -0.89 -0.78 -2.46
C ALA A 227 -0.51 -2.16 -3.03
N ALA A 228 -1.33 -3.17 -2.75
CA ALA A 228 -1.14 -4.53 -3.23
C ALA A 228 -1.31 -4.64 -4.75
N ILE A 229 -2.41 -4.13 -5.31
CA ILE A 229 -2.68 -4.14 -6.76
C ILE A 229 -1.62 -3.33 -7.51
N PHE A 230 -1.23 -2.17 -6.97
CA PHE A 230 -0.16 -1.37 -7.56
C PHE A 230 1.17 -2.12 -7.58
N LEU A 231 1.57 -2.72 -6.45
CA LEU A 231 2.82 -3.47 -6.38
C LEU A 231 2.85 -4.63 -7.39
N ALA A 232 1.74 -5.36 -7.53
CA ALA A 232 1.63 -6.46 -8.50
C ALA A 232 1.95 -5.99 -9.93
N HIS A 233 1.24 -4.98 -10.41
CA HIS A 233 1.47 -4.43 -11.76
C HIS A 233 2.82 -3.74 -11.89
N PHE A 234 3.27 -3.03 -10.85
CA PHE A 234 4.56 -2.33 -10.87
C PHE A 234 5.71 -3.29 -11.12
N LEU A 235 5.72 -4.45 -10.45
CA LEU A 235 6.78 -5.46 -10.58
C LEU A 235 6.88 -6.08 -11.98
N THR A 236 5.84 -6.00 -12.81
CA THR A 236 5.80 -6.66 -14.13
C THR A 236 5.65 -5.71 -15.31
N GLU A 237 5.08 -4.52 -15.10
CA GLU A 237 4.62 -3.62 -16.17
C GLU A 237 5.04 -2.16 -15.98
N GLY A 238 5.61 -1.81 -14.83
CA GLY A 238 6.11 -0.47 -14.53
C GLY A 238 5.04 0.52 -14.03
N PRO A 239 5.47 1.73 -13.62
CA PRO A 239 4.69 2.63 -12.78
C PRO A 239 3.44 3.20 -13.46
N ARG A 240 3.52 3.57 -14.75
CA ARG A 240 2.37 4.15 -15.48
C ARG A 240 1.24 3.14 -15.67
N VAL A 241 1.56 1.91 -16.08
CA VAL A 241 0.56 0.85 -16.27
C VAL A 241 -0.02 0.44 -14.91
N ALA A 242 0.83 0.33 -13.89
CA ALA A 242 0.39 0.05 -12.53
C ALA A 242 -0.61 1.09 -12.00
N LEU A 243 -0.35 2.39 -12.21
CA LEU A 243 -1.30 3.45 -11.85
C LEU A 243 -2.66 3.26 -12.55
N SER A 244 -2.65 3.08 -13.88
CA SER A 244 -3.86 2.93 -14.68
C SER A 244 -4.74 1.76 -14.20
N ARG A 245 -4.13 0.59 -14.06
CA ARG A 245 -4.83 -0.64 -13.69
C ARG A 245 -5.28 -0.66 -12.25
N THR A 246 -4.47 -0.10 -11.35
CA THR A 246 -4.86 0.05 -9.94
C THR A 246 -6.11 0.92 -9.82
N ALA A 247 -6.14 2.08 -10.48
CA ALA A 247 -7.32 2.95 -10.46
C ALA A 247 -8.55 2.27 -11.06
N ALA A 248 -8.40 1.55 -12.18
CA ALA A 248 -9.50 0.82 -12.82
C ALA A 248 -10.04 -0.31 -11.93
N SER A 249 -9.18 -1.16 -11.37
CA SER A 249 -9.57 -2.26 -10.48
C SER A 249 -10.23 -1.75 -9.20
N MET A 250 -9.62 -0.75 -8.55
CA MET A 250 -10.17 -0.18 -7.32
C MET A 250 -11.50 0.50 -7.57
N TYR A 251 -11.63 1.28 -8.65
CA TYR A 251 -12.92 1.90 -8.97
C TYR A 251 -14.01 0.85 -9.22
N ALA A 252 -13.74 -0.21 -9.98
CA ALA A 252 -14.73 -1.27 -10.22
C ALA A 252 -15.17 -1.97 -8.93
N VAL A 253 -14.22 -2.33 -8.05
CA VAL A 253 -14.51 -2.92 -6.73
C VAL A 253 -15.37 -1.99 -5.89
N LEU A 254 -14.98 -0.71 -5.78
CA LEU A 254 -15.67 0.25 -4.94
C LEU A 254 -17.04 0.64 -5.50
N GLU A 255 -17.17 0.76 -6.82
CA GLU A 255 -18.43 1.05 -7.48
C GLU A 255 -19.45 -0.07 -7.25
N ALA A 256 -19.04 -1.34 -7.41
CA ALA A 256 -19.90 -2.49 -7.13
C ALA A 256 -20.26 -2.58 -5.63
N THR A 257 -19.31 -2.27 -4.74
CA THR A 257 -19.52 -2.20 -3.29
C THR A 257 -20.58 -1.14 -2.95
N HIS A 258 -20.43 0.07 -3.50
CA HIS A 258 -21.33 1.19 -3.28
C HIS A 258 -22.74 0.94 -3.85
N LYS A 259 -22.85 0.53 -5.13
CA LYS A 259 -24.13 0.23 -5.78
C LYS A 259 -24.89 -0.90 -5.08
N GLY A 260 -24.17 -1.85 -4.50
CA GLY A 260 -24.74 -2.96 -3.73
C GLY A 260 -25.11 -2.61 -2.29
N GLY A 261 -24.71 -1.45 -1.77
CA GLY A 261 -24.93 -1.06 -0.38
C GLY A 261 -24.19 -1.94 0.62
N PHE A 262 -23.02 -2.45 0.26
CA PHE A 262 -22.19 -3.29 1.13
C PHE A 262 -21.21 -2.44 1.96
N ASP A 263 -21.03 -2.79 3.23
CA ASP A 263 -20.01 -2.15 4.09
C ASP A 263 -18.59 -2.62 3.75
N GLU A 264 -18.44 -3.90 3.41
CA GLU A 264 -17.15 -4.53 3.11
C GLU A 264 -16.90 -4.58 1.60
N MET A 265 -15.64 -4.35 1.21
CA MET A 265 -15.24 -4.35 -0.19
C MET A 265 -15.56 -5.68 -0.89
N ARG A 266 -16.08 -5.60 -2.10
CA ARG A 266 -16.47 -6.75 -2.91
C ARG A 266 -15.27 -7.43 -3.63
N LEU A 267 -14.10 -7.51 -3.00
CA LEU A 267 -12.85 -8.00 -3.61
C LEU A 267 -12.99 -9.37 -4.29
N ILE A 268 -13.69 -10.30 -3.65
CA ILE A 268 -13.88 -11.66 -4.19
C ILE A 268 -14.90 -11.68 -5.33
N ALA A 269 -15.98 -10.90 -5.21
CA ALA A 269 -17.02 -10.84 -6.23
C ALA A 269 -16.51 -10.14 -7.50
N GLU A 270 -15.69 -9.10 -7.34
CA GLU A 270 -15.12 -8.30 -8.43
C GLU A 270 -13.71 -8.76 -8.81
N GLN A 271 -13.37 -10.02 -8.56
CA GLN A 271 -12.04 -10.56 -8.83
C GLN A 271 -11.60 -10.47 -10.29
N ASP A 272 -12.55 -10.51 -11.23
CA ASP A 272 -12.26 -10.39 -12.65
C ASP A 272 -11.93 -8.95 -13.05
N ALA A 273 -12.50 -7.95 -12.35
CA ALA A 273 -12.11 -6.56 -12.52
C ALA A 273 -10.71 -6.28 -11.94
N ILE A 274 -10.25 -7.08 -10.97
CA ILE A 274 -8.87 -7.06 -10.50
C ILE A 274 -7.94 -7.69 -11.55
N ALA A 275 -8.30 -8.84 -12.10
CA ALA A 275 -7.43 -9.55 -13.04
C ALA A 275 -7.39 -8.97 -14.46
N HIS A 276 -8.52 -8.41 -14.90
CA HIS A 276 -8.74 -7.90 -16.25
C HIS A 276 -9.42 -6.53 -16.17
N PRO A 277 -8.77 -5.52 -15.54
CA PRO A 277 -9.36 -4.20 -15.39
C PRO A 277 -9.65 -3.57 -16.76
N VAL A 278 -10.84 -2.98 -16.89
CA VAL A 278 -11.17 -2.16 -18.04
C VAL A 278 -10.63 -0.75 -17.77
N GLU A 279 -9.54 -0.39 -18.44
CA GLU A 279 -8.85 0.90 -18.28
C GLU A 279 -9.63 2.04 -18.96
N VAL A 280 -10.72 2.46 -18.32
CA VAL A 280 -11.62 3.52 -18.83
C VAL A 280 -11.20 4.94 -18.43
N PHE A 281 -10.27 5.07 -17.47
CA PHE A 281 -9.82 6.36 -16.96
C PHE A 281 -8.53 6.80 -17.65
N GLU A 282 -8.52 8.04 -18.13
CA GLU A 282 -7.34 8.59 -18.79
C GLU A 282 -6.20 8.84 -17.78
N VAL A 283 -5.00 8.33 -18.11
CA VAL A 283 -3.77 8.63 -17.39
C VAL A 283 -3.04 9.79 -18.08
N ARG A 284 -3.02 10.95 -17.42
CA ARG A 284 -2.40 12.19 -17.90
C ARG A 284 -1.00 12.36 -17.31
N SER A 285 -0.06 12.90 -18.10
CA SER A 285 1.27 13.32 -17.61
C SER A 285 1.17 14.62 -16.79
N LEU A 286 1.89 14.70 -15.68
CA LEU A 286 2.02 15.91 -14.85
C LEU A 286 3.22 16.79 -15.26
N GLY A 287 3.99 16.36 -16.26
CA GLY A 287 5.13 17.07 -16.85
C GLY A 287 5.46 16.53 -18.24
#